data_AF-A0A5C7JAE6-F1
#
_entry.id   AF-A0A5C7JAE6-F1
#
_cell.length_a   1.000
_cell.length_b   1.000
_cell.length_c   1.000
_cell.angle_alpha   90.00
_cell.angle_beta   90.00
_cell.angle_gamma   90.00
#
_symmetry.space_group_name_H-M   'P 1'
#
loop_
_entity.id
_entity.type
_entity.pdbx_description
1 polymer ?
#
loop_
_entity_poly.entity_id
_entity_poly.type
_entity_poly.pdbx_seq_one_letter_code
_entity_poly.pdbx_strand_id
1 'polypeptide(L)'
;MKSHMPRQKLDQSGMVSIIVTMIMMVIMSLVILGFARVSRREMRQGLDRQLASQANYAAETGIDDARAYLASGLGLSSNAATACNEYPQAGRLTDTDITVGIDSVVTSCVLVTGAVNDLVYDSVGTNEEVLFPIRMESGNVDSFVIEWQDPGVAVPDFSQCESDPSGILDHMPRLADWQCPTAMLRVDMVPVTGSVSRSGLTSRSRGFVLLPSRTLQASSSPVNVDDGRIYRGLCQASASPKCRSAVISVSGSYGASQSAMYVRIRPLYRSAQLRISANSGQAMIGAQAVIDSTGRANDVLKRLVVRVPTCPSGIACGKRPANSALQLAETLCKQYGVIPAPTPTINVESSDAACQLP
;
A
#
# COMPACT_ATOMS: atom_id res chain seq x y z
N MET A 1 100.59 52.83 -20.97
CA MET A 1 99.12 52.81 -21.01
C MET A 1 98.65 51.36 -21.06
N LYS A 2 98.00 50.87 -19.99
CA LYS A 2 97.39 49.52 -19.92
C LYS A 2 96.00 49.58 -20.55
N SER A 3 95.77 48.90 -21.66
CA SER A 3 94.44 48.77 -22.26
C SER A 3 93.70 47.60 -21.60
N HIS A 4 92.61 47.89 -20.88
CA HIS A 4 91.67 46.88 -20.40
C HIS A 4 90.71 46.49 -21.54
N MET A 5 90.73 45.21 -21.94
CA MET A 5 89.63 44.62 -22.74
C MET A 5 88.47 44.23 -21.81
N PRO A 6 87.21 44.57 -22.14
CA PRO A 6 86.05 44.08 -21.41
C PRO A 6 85.67 42.67 -21.88
N ARG A 7 85.53 41.75 -20.93
CA ARG A 7 84.94 40.41 -21.12
C ARG A 7 83.45 40.56 -21.38
N GLN A 8 82.97 40.14 -22.55
CA GLN A 8 81.54 40.02 -22.83
C GLN A 8 80.91 39.00 -21.87
N LYS A 9 80.00 39.46 -21.00
CA LYS A 9 79.14 38.58 -20.22
C LYS A 9 78.01 38.13 -21.14
N LEU A 10 77.92 36.83 -21.39
CA LEU A 10 76.76 36.23 -22.07
C LEU A 10 75.52 36.45 -21.18
N ASP A 11 74.57 37.25 -21.66
CA ASP A 11 73.32 37.56 -20.97
C ASP A 11 72.37 36.36 -21.10
N GLN A 12 72.17 35.62 -20.00
CA GLN A 12 71.37 34.39 -19.98
C GLN A 12 69.87 34.64 -19.71
N SER A 13 69.44 35.91 -19.58
CA SER A 13 68.05 36.29 -19.28
C SER A 13 67.04 35.75 -20.32
N GLY A 14 67.45 35.67 -21.60
CA GLY A 14 66.59 35.14 -22.68
C GLY A 14 66.29 33.65 -22.56
N MET A 15 67.23 32.84 -22.05
CA MET A 15 67.04 31.38 -21.89
C MET A 15 66.08 31.07 -20.75
N VAL A 16 66.12 31.86 -19.67
CA VAL A 16 65.22 31.70 -18.51
C VAL A 16 63.76 31.98 -18.90
N SER A 17 63.51 32.99 -19.73
CA SER A 17 62.16 33.32 -20.23
C SER A 17 61.54 32.19 -21.08
N ILE A 18 62.34 31.53 -21.92
CA ILE A 18 61.87 30.41 -22.75
C ILE A 18 61.54 29.18 -21.88
N ILE A 19 62.37 28.88 -20.88
CA ILE A 19 62.13 27.74 -19.99
C ILE A 19 60.88 27.95 -19.14
N VAL A 20 60.70 29.16 -18.58
CA VAL A 20 59.52 29.47 -17.75
C VAL A 20 58.23 29.41 -18.58
N THR A 21 58.24 29.97 -19.79
CA THR A 21 57.07 29.90 -20.69
C THR A 21 56.75 28.46 -21.11
N MET A 22 57.76 27.65 -21.40
CA MET A 22 57.54 26.23 -21.73
C MET A 22 56.96 25.45 -20.56
N ILE A 23 57.46 25.66 -19.35
CA ILE A 23 56.93 25.03 -18.13
C ILE A 23 55.49 25.50 -17.87
N MET A 24 55.19 26.79 -18.04
CA MET A 24 53.83 27.32 -17.92
C MET A 24 52.88 26.69 -18.95
N MET A 25 53.29 26.56 -20.21
CA MET A 25 52.50 25.89 -21.25
C MET A 25 52.21 24.43 -20.89
N VAL A 26 53.20 23.71 -20.34
CA VAL A 26 53.02 22.31 -19.89
C VAL A 26 52.05 22.23 -18.72
N ILE A 27 52.19 23.09 -17.71
CA ILE A 27 51.29 23.09 -16.54
C ILE A 27 49.86 23.43 -16.96
N MET A 28 49.66 24.47 -17.78
CA MET A 28 48.33 24.83 -18.29
C MET A 28 47.70 23.68 -19.07
N SER A 29 48.47 22.98 -19.91
CA SER A 29 47.99 21.83 -20.67
C SER A 29 47.53 20.69 -19.76
N LEU A 30 48.27 20.39 -18.68
CA LEU A 30 47.90 19.36 -17.71
C LEU A 30 46.62 19.72 -16.94
N VAL A 31 46.47 20.99 -16.56
CA VAL A 31 45.26 21.48 -15.88
C VAL A 31 44.04 21.38 -16.78
N ILE A 32 44.15 21.78 -18.05
CA ILE A 32 43.07 21.67 -19.05
C ILE A 32 42.66 20.20 -19.24
N LEU A 33 43.63 19.29 -19.37
CA LEU A 33 43.35 17.86 -19.48
C LEU A 33 42.68 17.30 -18.22
N GLY A 34 43.07 17.78 -17.04
CA GLY A 34 42.42 17.46 -15.77
C GLY A 34 40.94 17.85 -15.76
N PHE A 35 40.64 19.11 -16.06
CA PHE A 35 39.26 19.60 -16.14
C PHE A 35 38.44 18.92 -17.23
N ALA A 36 39.04 18.64 -18.39
CA ALA A 36 38.37 17.92 -19.47
C ALA A 36 37.94 16.51 -19.06
N ARG A 37 38.78 15.79 -18.30
CA ARG A 37 38.43 14.46 -17.79
C ARG A 37 37.30 14.51 -16.77
N VAL A 38 37.35 15.45 -15.82
CA VAL A 38 36.29 15.64 -14.83
C VAL A 38 34.97 15.99 -15.50
N SER A 39 34.98 16.96 -16.43
CA SER A 39 33.79 17.38 -17.16
C SER A 39 33.15 16.24 -17.93
N ARG A 40 33.95 15.39 -18.60
CA ARG A 40 33.43 14.20 -19.31
C ARG A 40 32.78 13.20 -18.37
N ARG A 41 33.30 13.02 -17.15
CA ARG A 41 32.70 12.14 -16.14
C ARG A 41 31.35 12.67 -15.68
N GLU A 42 31.27 13.96 -15.35
CA GLU A 42 30.03 14.60 -14.92
C GLU A 42 28.96 14.60 -16.03
N MET A 43 29.35 14.84 -17.29
CA MET A 43 28.42 14.73 -18.42
C MET A 43 27.82 13.33 -18.55
N ARG A 44 28.64 12.27 -18.42
CA ARG A 44 28.14 10.89 -18.46
C ARG A 44 27.23 10.59 -17.27
N GLN A 45 27.64 10.95 -16.06
CA GLN A 45 26.81 10.76 -14.86
C GLN A 45 25.49 11.53 -14.95
N GLY A 46 25.51 12.73 -15.52
CA GLY A 46 24.31 13.54 -15.78
C GLY A 46 23.37 12.85 -16.76
N LEU A 47 23.91 12.36 -17.89
CA LEU A 47 23.15 11.61 -18.88
C LEU A 47 22.55 10.33 -18.29
N ASP A 48 23.33 9.54 -17.55
CA ASP A 48 22.86 8.29 -16.94
C ASP A 48 21.73 8.54 -15.93
N ARG A 49 21.81 9.61 -15.14
CA ARG A 49 20.74 10.03 -14.22
C ARG A 49 19.49 10.46 -14.99
N GLN A 50 19.66 11.20 -16.08
CA GLN A 50 18.53 11.62 -16.93
C GLN A 50 17.83 10.41 -17.56
N LEU A 51 18.59 9.47 -18.15
CA LEU A 51 18.04 8.25 -18.74
C LEU A 51 17.34 7.38 -17.68
N ALA A 52 17.93 7.25 -16.49
CA ALA A 52 17.30 6.54 -15.38
C ALA A 52 15.97 7.17 -14.95
N SER A 53 15.87 8.50 -14.93
CA SER A 53 14.62 9.20 -14.61
C SER A 53 13.57 9.02 -15.72
N GLN A 54 13.97 9.10 -16.99
CA GLN A 54 13.07 8.89 -18.12
C GLN A 54 12.51 7.46 -18.14
N ALA A 55 13.36 6.45 -17.88
CA ALA A 55 12.92 5.06 -17.78
C ALA A 55 11.96 4.84 -16.59
N ASN A 56 12.17 5.53 -15.46
CA ASN A 56 11.21 5.51 -14.35
C ASN A 56 9.84 6.08 -14.76
N TYR A 57 9.80 7.24 -15.41
CA TYR A 57 8.54 7.85 -15.85
C TYR A 57 7.80 7.00 -16.89
N ALA A 58 8.53 6.32 -17.78
CA ALA A 58 7.95 5.35 -18.70
C ALA A 58 7.34 4.14 -17.96
N ALA A 59 7.99 3.67 -16.90
CA ALA A 59 7.44 2.59 -16.08
C ALA A 59 6.18 3.03 -15.30
N GLU A 60 6.18 4.25 -14.74
CA GLU A 60 5.02 4.85 -14.06
C GLU A 60 3.82 5.00 -15.01
N THR A 61 4.07 5.44 -16.24
CA THR A 61 3.02 5.55 -17.27
C THR A 61 2.36 4.19 -17.55
N GLY A 62 3.17 3.12 -17.69
CA GLY A 62 2.64 1.77 -17.87
C GLY A 62 1.80 1.26 -16.69
N ILE A 63 2.12 1.71 -15.47
CA ILE A 63 1.32 1.42 -14.28
C ILE A 63 -0.03 2.13 -14.33
N ASP A 64 -0.04 3.41 -14.69
CA ASP A 64 -1.25 4.22 -14.74
C ASP A 64 -2.22 3.72 -15.82
N ASP A 65 -1.71 3.29 -16.97
CA ASP A 65 -2.56 2.70 -18.01
C ASP A 65 -3.13 1.34 -17.60
N ALA A 66 -2.31 0.48 -16.99
CA ALA A 66 -2.81 -0.78 -16.42
C ALA A 66 -3.86 -0.53 -15.33
N ARG A 67 -3.68 0.50 -14.51
CA ARG A 67 -4.67 0.91 -13.50
C ARG A 67 -5.97 1.39 -14.15
N ALA A 68 -5.90 2.19 -15.21
CA ALA A 68 -7.06 2.64 -15.97
C ALA A 68 -7.81 1.45 -16.61
N TYR A 69 -7.07 0.48 -17.16
CA TYR A 69 -7.62 -0.77 -17.67
C TYR A 69 -8.36 -1.54 -16.58
N LEU A 70 -7.76 -1.72 -15.40
CA LEU A 70 -8.39 -2.40 -14.27
C LEU A 70 -9.67 -1.67 -13.77
N ALA A 71 -9.69 -0.34 -13.85
CA ALA A 71 -10.85 0.45 -13.45
C ALA A 71 -12.05 0.32 -14.41
N SER A 72 -11.82 -0.06 -15.67
CA SER A 72 -12.88 -0.25 -16.68
C SER A 72 -13.80 -1.46 -16.40
N GLY A 73 -13.45 -2.32 -15.44
CA GLY A 73 -14.25 -3.49 -15.07
C GLY A 73 -14.16 -4.65 -16.06
N LEU A 74 -13.31 -4.53 -17.09
CA LEU A 74 -12.92 -5.65 -17.94
C LEU A 74 -12.18 -6.67 -17.07
N GLY A 75 -12.77 -7.86 -16.95
CA GLY A 75 -12.26 -8.91 -16.09
C GLY A 75 -10.79 -9.21 -16.36
N LEU A 76 -10.09 -9.64 -15.30
CA LEU A 76 -8.71 -10.10 -15.31
C LEU A 76 -8.55 -11.45 -16.06
N SER A 77 -9.19 -11.61 -17.22
CA SER A 77 -8.75 -12.66 -18.14
C SER A 77 -7.34 -12.28 -18.60
N SER A 78 -6.36 -12.94 -17.99
CA SER A 78 -5.07 -13.30 -18.56
C SER A 78 -4.23 -12.18 -19.21
N ASN A 79 -3.54 -11.39 -18.38
CA ASN A 79 -2.08 -11.34 -18.52
C ASN A 79 -1.51 -12.17 -17.36
N ALA A 80 -1.57 -13.49 -17.48
CA ALA A 80 -1.15 -14.41 -16.42
C ALA A 80 0.37 -14.41 -16.29
N ALA A 81 1.02 -13.30 -15.94
CA ALA A 81 2.47 -13.13 -15.76
C ALA A 81 3.40 -13.64 -16.88
N THR A 82 2.87 -14.14 -17.99
CA THR A 82 3.63 -14.91 -19.00
C THR A 82 3.80 -14.18 -20.33
N ALA A 83 2.95 -13.20 -20.65
CA ALA A 83 3.05 -12.41 -21.87
C ALA A 83 3.00 -10.91 -21.54
N CYS A 84 4.01 -10.16 -22.00
CA CYS A 84 4.04 -8.70 -21.85
C CYS A 84 3.00 -8.06 -22.77
N ASN A 85 2.24 -7.09 -22.23
CA ASN A 85 1.35 -6.22 -23.01
C ASN A 85 0.13 -6.89 -23.69
N GLU A 86 -0.25 -8.12 -23.33
CA GLU A 86 -1.39 -8.83 -23.97
C GLU A 86 -2.71 -8.66 -23.19
N TYR A 87 -3.47 -7.58 -23.43
CA TYR A 87 -4.77 -7.37 -22.76
C TYR A 87 -5.95 -7.79 -23.65
N PRO A 88 -6.83 -8.72 -23.24
CA PRO A 88 -7.97 -9.13 -24.05
C PRO A 88 -9.09 -8.07 -24.06
N GLN A 89 -9.45 -7.64 -25.27
CA GLN A 89 -10.69 -6.93 -25.66
C GLN A 89 -10.94 -5.54 -25.02
N ALA A 90 -11.11 -4.53 -25.90
CA ALA A 90 -11.66 -3.19 -25.64
C ALA A 90 -10.87 -2.17 -24.80
N GLY A 91 -9.58 -2.39 -24.55
CA GLY A 91 -8.68 -1.38 -23.99
C GLY A 91 -7.21 -1.65 -24.30
N ARG A 92 -6.95 -2.16 -25.51
CA ARG A 92 -5.60 -2.51 -25.99
C ARG A 92 -4.67 -1.34 -25.65
N LEU A 93 -3.59 -1.59 -24.90
CA LEU A 93 -2.36 -0.81 -24.98
C LEU A 93 -1.86 -0.96 -26.42
N THR A 94 -2.50 -0.26 -27.37
CA THR A 94 -2.22 -0.40 -28.81
C THR A 94 -0.86 0.09 -29.17
N ASP A 95 -0.24 0.86 -28.28
CA ASP A 95 1.14 1.24 -28.36
C ASP A 95 1.97 0.23 -27.56
N THR A 96 2.42 -0.79 -28.28
CA THR A 96 3.60 -1.58 -27.88
C THR A 96 4.84 -0.71 -27.66
N ASP A 97 4.76 0.57 -28.03
CA ASP A 97 5.64 1.64 -27.64
C ASP A 97 4.78 2.86 -27.26
N ILE A 98 4.42 3.06 -25.98
CA ILE A 98 3.97 4.39 -25.55
C ILE A 98 5.17 5.30 -25.73
N THR A 99 5.27 5.88 -26.92
CA THR A 99 6.37 6.72 -27.35
C THR A 99 6.08 8.09 -26.78
N VAL A 100 6.69 8.39 -25.64
CA VAL A 100 6.68 9.75 -25.11
C VAL A 100 7.61 10.59 -25.96
N GLY A 101 7.14 11.01 -27.14
CA GLY A 101 7.73 12.05 -27.99
C GLY A 101 9.11 11.78 -28.59
N ILE A 102 9.71 10.61 -28.39
CA ILE A 102 10.99 10.18 -28.95
C ILE A 102 11.08 8.66 -28.86
N ASP A 103 11.46 7.98 -29.96
CA ASP A 103 11.67 6.51 -30.05
C ASP A 103 12.62 5.92 -28.99
N SER A 104 13.26 6.77 -28.20
CA SER A 104 14.21 6.38 -27.15
C SER A 104 13.57 6.13 -25.78
N VAL A 105 12.33 6.55 -25.50
CA VAL A 105 11.68 6.37 -24.18
C VAL A 105 10.33 5.66 -24.33
N VAL A 106 10.25 4.42 -23.85
CA VAL A 106 9.09 3.54 -24.06
C VAL A 106 8.80 2.64 -22.85
N THR A 107 7.52 2.30 -22.66
CA THR A 107 7.11 1.22 -21.75
C THR A 107 7.28 -0.13 -22.45
N SER A 108 8.35 -0.85 -22.11
CA SER A 108 8.72 -2.10 -22.80
C SER A 108 7.83 -3.30 -22.44
N CYS A 109 7.34 -3.38 -21.21
CA CYS A 109 6.54 -4.51 -20.74
C CYS A 109 5.67 -4.09 -19.55
N VAL A 110 4.39 -4.47 -19.59
CA VAL A 110 3.48 -4.40 -18.46
C VAL A 110 2.82 -5.77 -18.26
N LEU A 111 2.92 -6.29 -17.05
CA LEU A 111 2.28 -7.53 -16.59
C LEU A 111 1.26 -7.19 -15.50
N VAL A 112 0.08 -7.80 -15.57
CA VAL A 112 -0.99 -7.55 -14.59
C VAL A 112 -1.52 -8.87 -14.05
N THR A 113 -1.19 -9.15 -12.80
CA THR A 113 -1.63 -10.35 -12.09
C THR A 113 -2.83 -10.01 -11.22
N GLY A 114 -4.00 -10.53 -11.62
CA GLY A 114 -5.27 -10.33 -10.92
C GLY A 114 -5.59 -11.34 -9.82
N ALA A 115 -4.85 -12.44 -9.77
CA ALA A 115 -4.97 -13.52 -8.80
C ALA A 115 -3.76 -13.48 -7.85
N VAL A 116 -3.99 -13.15 -6.58
CA VAL A 116 -2.92 -12.94 -5.60
C VAL A 116 -3.10 -13.83 -4.37
N ASN A 117 -2.01 -14.39 -3.86
CA ASN A 117 -2.05 -15.27 -2.68
C ASN A 117 -2.19 -14.48 -1.37
N ASP A 118 -1.82 -13.20 -1.40
CA ASP A 118 -1.93 -12.29 -0.29
C ASP A 118 -2.39 -10.89 -0.73
N LEU A 119 -3.13 -10.22 0.14
CA LEU A 119 -3.48 -8.81 0.03
C LEU A 119 -2.60 -8.04 1.00
N VAL A 120 -1.95 -6.98 0.53
CA VAL A 120 -1.06 -6.14 1.34
C VAL A 120 -1.55 -4.71 1.30
N TYR A 121 -1.73 -4.11 2.47
CA TYR A 121 -2.11 -2.71 2.63
C TYR A 121 -1.12 -2.01 3.55
N ASP A 122 -0.40 -1.05 2.98
CA ASP A 122 0.60 -0.29 3.71
C ASP A 122 -0.03 0.85 4.51
N SER A 123 0.42 0.97 5.76
CA SER A 123 0.11 2.07 6.69
C SER A 123 -1.36 2.52 6.66
N VAL A 124 -2.26 1.71 7.19
CA VAL A 124 -3.67 2.06 7.38
C VAL A 124 -3.79 2.83 8.70
N GLY A 125 -4.19 4.10 8.64
CA GLY A 125 -4.39 4.95 9.82
C GLY A 125 -5.65 4.62 10.62
N THR A 126 -5.80 5.23 11.80
CA THR A 126 -6.95 5.04 12.70
C THR A 126 -8.25 5.68 12.19
N ASN A 127 -8.11 6.68 11.31
CA ASN A 127 -9.21 7.34 10.59
C ASN A 127 -9.42 6.77 9.19
N GLU A 128 -8.77 5.65 8.88
CA GLU A 128 -8.85 4.97 7.61
C GLU A 128 -9.33 3.54 7.82
N GLU A 129 -9.92 2.97 6.79
CA GLU A 129 -10.32 1.57 6.75
C GLU A 129 -9.94 0.99 5.40
N VAL A 130 -9.87 -0.33 5.34
CA VAL A 130 -9.70 -1.05 4.09
C VAL A 130 -10.92 -1.91 3.86
N LEU A 131 -11.55 -1.76 2.69
CA LEU A 131 -12.61 -2.65 2.22
C LEU A 131 -12.07 -3.49 1.07
N PHE A 132 -12.36 -4.79 1.05
CA PHE A 132 -12.05 -5.62 -0.10
C PHE A 132 -13.02 -6.81 -0.18
N PRO A 133 -13.34 -7.29 -1.39
CA PRO A 133 -14.01 -8.57 -1.55
C PRO A 133 -13.02 -9.71 -1.37
N ILE A 134 -13.47 -10.83 -0.82
CA ILE A 134 -12.77 -12.10 -0.90
C ILE A 134 -13.55 -12.98 -1.87
N ARG A 135 -12.85 -13.40 -2.91
CA ARG A 135 -13.32 -14.33 -3.95
C ARG A 135 -12.13 -15.14 -4.42
N MET A 136 -12.28 -16.46 -4.52
CA MET A 136 -11.19 -17.31 -5.03
C MET A 136 -11.24 -17.47 -6.54
N GLU A 137 -10.07 -17.67 -7.14
CA GLU A 137 -9.93 -18.05 -8.55
C GLU A 137 -10.51 -19.43 -8.82
N SER A 138 -10.27 -20.38 -7.91
CA SER A 138 -10.83 -21.73 -7.94
C SER A 138 -11.11 -22.24 -6.53
N GLY A 139 -12.16 -23.06 -6.36
CA GLY A 139 -12.57 -23.61 -5.06
C GLY A 139 -13.35 -22.64 -4.16
N ASN A 140 -13.52 -23.03 -2.88
CA ASN A 140 -14.19 -22.25 -1.85
C ASN A 140 -13.17 -21.59 -0.91
N VAL A 141 -13.50 -20.39 -0.40
CA VAL A 141 -12.78 -19.82 0.76
C VAL A 141 -13.25 -20.55 2.02
N ASP A 142 -12.45 -21.46 2.55
CA ASP A 142 -12.79 -22.12 3.82
C ASP A 142 -12.28 -21.31 5.03
N SER A 143 -11.13 -20.65 4.89
CA SER A 143 -10.54 -19.83 5.94
C SER A 143 -9.47 -18.85 5.42
N PHE A 144 -9.27 -17.77 6.17
CA PHE A 144 -8.20 -16.80 5.91
C PHE A 144 -7.54 -16.37 7.23
N VAL A 145 -6.39 -15.71 7.10
CA VAL A 145 -5.58 -15.21 8.21
C VAL A 145 -5.37 -13.72 8.00
N ILE A 146 -5.48 -12.95 9.09
CA ILE A 146 -5.12 -11.53 9.12
C ILE A 146 -3.84 -11.39 9.92
N GLU A 147 -2.85 -10.77 9.32
CA GLU A 147 -1.59 -10.41 9.95
C GLU A 147 -1.43 -8.90 9.92
N TRP A 148 -0.84 -8.36 10.97
CA TRP A 148 -0.64 -6.93 11.07
C TRP A 148 0.58 -6.56 11.90
N GLN A 149 1.05 -5.33 11.71
CA GLN A 149 2.12 -4.74 12.50
C GLN A 149 2.04 -3.21 12.44
N ASP A 150 2.65 -2.53 13.40
CA ASP A 150 2.83 -1.08 13.32
C ASP A 150 3.89 -0.75 12.26
N PRO A 151 3.60 0.11 11.27
CA PRO A 151 4.55 0.43 10.19
C PRO A 151 5.75 1.26 10.66
N GLY A 152 5.67 1.92 11.82
CA GLY A 152 6.72 2.80 12.35
C GLY A 152 7.65 2.14 13.38
N VAL A 153 7.38 0.90 13.80
CA VAL A 153 8.11 0.23 14.88
C VAL A 153 8.77 -1.06 14.39
N ALA A 154 10.10 -1.01 14.21
CA ALA A 154 10.88 -2.16 13.73
C ALA A 154 10.97 -3.32 14.75
N VAL A 155 11.14 -2.98 16.04
CA VAL A 155 11.25 -3.94 17.15
C VAL A 155 10.23 -3.56 18.23
N PRO A 156 8.99 -4.05 18.14
CA PRO A 156 7.95 -3.75 19.12
C PRO A 156 8.16 -4.54 20.42
N ASP A 157 7.93 -3.88 21.56
CA ASP A 157 7.81 -4.55 22.85
C ASP A 157 6.33 -4.82 23.18
N PHE A 158 5.92 -6.08 23.05
CA PHE A 158 4.55 -6.51 23.35
C PHE A 158 4.30 -6.79 24.84
N SER A 159 5.25 -6.48 25.73
CA SER A 159 5.13 -6.70 27.18
C SER A 159 3.90 -6.04 27.81
N GLN A 160 3.43 -4.94 27.22
CA GLN A 160 2.25 -4.18 27.66
C GLN A 160 0.96 -4.57 26.92
N CYS A 161 0.99 -5.58 26.05
CA CYS A 161 -0.22 -6.09 25.40
C CYS A 161 -0.90 -7.14 26.28
N GLU A 162 -2.20 -7.33 26.04
CA GLU A 162 -3.06 -8.24 26.78
C GLU A 162 -2.43 -9.64 26.91
N SER A 163 -2.49 -10.20 28.10
CA SER A 163 -1.89 -11.50 28.41
C SER A 163 -2.81 -12.45 29.17
N ASP A 164 -3.92 -11.98 29.76
CA ASP A 164 -4.80 -12.84 30.56
C ASP A 164 -5.51 -13.87 29.68
N PRO A 165 -5.24 -15.18 29.74
CA PRO A 165 -5.88 -16.19 28.88
C PRO A 165 -7.41 -16.32 29.01
N SER A 166 -8.07 -15.70 30.00
CA SER A 166 -9.51 -15.85 30.29
C SER A 166 -10.47 -15.19 29.30
N GLY A 167 -9.97 -14.34 28.39
CA GLY A 167 -10.68 -13.97 27.15
C GLY A 167 -11.73 -12.87 27.23
N ILE A 168 -12.10 -12.36 28.42
CA ILE A 168 -13.14 -11.35 28.54
C ILE A 168 -12.50 -9.99 28.80
N LEU A 169 -12.42 -9.15 27.75
CA LEU A 169 -12.33 -7.72 27.98
C LEU A 169 -13.75 -7.22 28.29
N ASP A 170 -14.00 -6.85 29.55
CA ASP A 170 -15.30 -6.31 29.97
C ASP A 170 -15.62 -4.96 29.32
N HIS A 171 -14.60 -4.28 28.78
CA HIS A 171 -14.73 -3.02 28.08
C HIS A 171 -13.55 -2.78 27.12
N MET A 172 -13.76 -1.92 26.13
CA MET A 172 -12.68 -1.43 25.27
C MET A 172 -11.81 -0.43 26.05
N PRO A 173 -10.47 -0.55 26.00
CA PRO A 173 -9.59 0.40 26.69
C PRO A 173 -9.72 1.81 26.14
N ARG A 174 -9.49 2.83 26.96
CA ARG A 174 -9.42 4.21 26.46
C ARG A 174 -8.14 4.40 25.66
N LEU A 175 -8.16 5.37 24.74
CA LEU A 175 -6.98 5.69 23.93
C LEU A 175 -5.75 6.04 24.78
N ALA A 176 -5.96 6.74 25.92
CA ALA A 176 -4.87 7.10 26.84
C ALA A 176 -4.24 5.89 27.54
N ASP A 177 -4.98 4.79 27.67
CA ASP A 177 -4.54 3.57 28.35
C ASP A 177 -3.95 2.55 27.37
N TRP A 178 -3.97 2.84 26.06
CA TRP A 178 -3.47 1.94 25.03
C TRP A 178 -1.93 1.97 24.93
N GLN A 179 -1.29 1.03 25.61
CA GLN A 179 0.18 0.91 25.66
C GLN A 179 0.76 -0.12 24.68
N CYS A 180 -0.07 -0.96 24.07
CA CYS A 180 0.40 -1.96 23.12
C CYS A 180 0.97 -1.28 21.85
N PRO A 181 2.15 -1.68 21.35
CA PRO A 181 2.85 -0.99 20.24
C PRO A 181 2.26 -1.30 18.87
N THR A 182 1.03 -1.80 18.80
CA THR A 182 0.33 -2.10 17.55
C THR A 182 -1.15 -1.78 17.68
N ALA A 183 -1.87 -1.83 16.57
CA ALA A 183 -3.29 -1.54 16.54
C ALA A 183 -4.12 -2.74 17.04
N MET A 184 -5.29 -2.42 17.60
CA MET A 184 -6.41 -3.34 17.67
C MET A 184 -7.18 -3.26 16.35
N LEU A 185 -7.64 -4.37 15.78
CA LEU A 185 -8.36 -4.33 14.50
C LEU A 185 -9.84 -4.59 14.71
N ARG A 186 -10.70 -3.72 14.20
CA ARG A 186 -12.11 -4.04 13.98
C ARG A 186 -12.27 -4.66 12.60
N VAL A 187 -12.92 -5.81 12.56
CA VAL A 187 -13.16 -6.55 11.32
C VAL A 187 -14.65 -6.76 11.16
N ASP A 188 -15.22 -6.31 10.05
CA ASP A 188 -16.61 -6.58 9.69
C ASP A 188 -16.65 -7.38 8.40
N MET A 189 -17.47 -8.42 8.37
CA MET A 189 -17.65 -9.33 7.24
C MET A 189 -19.11 -9.37 6.83
N VAL A 190 -19.34 -9.15 5.55
CA VAL A 190 -20.67 -9.18 4.95
C VAL A 190 -20.64 -10.13 3.76
N PRO A 191 -21.18 -11.34 3.91
CA PRO A 191 -21.30 -12.27 2.80
C PRO A 191 -22.45 -11.83 1.89
N VAL A 192 -22.13 -11.61 0.62
CA VAL A 192 -23.08 -11.27 -0.44
C VAL A 192 -23.09 -12.42 -1.43
N THR A 193 -24.07 -13.31 -1.27
CA THR A 193 -24.26 -14.48 -2.13
C THR A 193 -25.60 -14.36 -2.84
N GLY A 194 -25.65 -14.48 -4.17
CA GLY A 194 -26.90 -14.54 -4.97
C GLY A 194 -28.02 -13.63 -4.43
N SER A 195 -29.09 -14.24 -3.89
CA SER A 195 -30.19 -13.50 -3.26
C SER A 195 -29.84 -12.99 -1.86
N VAL A 196 -29.64 -11.68 -1.74
CA VAL A 196 -29.47 -11.00 -0.45
C VAL A 196 -30.83 -10.90 0.25
N SER A 197 -31.01 -11.61 1.37
CA SER A 197 -32.17 -11.48 2.24
C SER A 197 -31.78 -10.87 3.58
N ARG A 198 -32.68 -10.13 4.22
CA ARG A 198 -32.44 -9.55 5.55
C ARG A 198 -32.04 -10.63 6.56
N SER A 199 -32.77 -11.75 6.61
CA SER A 199 -32.49 -12.88 7.49
C SER A 199 -31.15 -13.55 7.18
N GLY A 200 -30.78 -13.65 5.90
CA GLY A 200 -29.48 -14.15 5.47
C GLY A 200 -28.32 -13.23 5.89
N LEU A 201 -28.49 -11.91 5.75
CA LEU A 201 -27.49 -10.95 6.22
C LEU A 201 -27.35 -11.00 7.74
N THR A 202 -28.44 -10.92 8.50
CA THR A 202 -28.38 -10.96 9.97
C THR A 202 -27.79 -12.26 10.52
N SER A 203 -27.99 -13.38 9.83
CA SER A 203 -27.46 -14.68 10.28
C SER A 203 -26.01 -14.93 9.87
N ARG A 204 -25.47 -14.23 8.87
CA ARG A 204 -24.14 -14.50 8.29
C ARG A 204 -23.16 -13.33 8.34
N SER A 205 -23.61 -12.09 8.54
CA SER A 205 -22.71 -10.97 8.82
C SER A 205 -22.07 -11.16 10.19
N ARG A 206 -20.79 -10.83 10.30
CA ARG A 206 -20.01 -10.92 11.54
C ARG A 206 -19.18 -9.67 11.70
N GLY A 207 -19.32 -8.96 12.79
CA GLY A 207 -18.38 -7.93 13.24
C GLY A 207 -17.64 -8.45 14.47
N PHE A 208 -16.33 -8.41 14.48
CA PHE A 208 -15.53 -8.78 15.64
C PHE A 208 -14.28 -7.93 15.75
N VAL A 209 -13.60 -8.04 16.88
CA VAL A 209 -12.38 -7.28 17.14
C VAL A 209 -11.22 -8.23 17.36
N LEU A 210 -10.08 -7.95 16.74
CA LEU A 210 -8.81 -8.61 16.97
C LEU A 210 -7.97 -7.79 17.94
N LEU A 211 -7.79 -8.33 19.13
CA LEU A 211 -6.95 -7.78 20.17
C LEU A 211 -5.53 -8.35 20.06
N PRO A 212 -4.49 -7.51 19.92
CA PRO A 212 -3.11 -7.96 20.01
C PRO A 212 -2.80 -8.50 21.41
N SER A 213 -2.23 -9.71 21.45
CA SER A 213 -1.93 -10.42 22.69
C SER A 213 -0.60 -11.18 22.59
N ARG A 214 0.03 -11.44 23.73
CA ARG A 214 1.23 -12.29 23.81
C ARG A 214 0.92 -13.79 23.82
N THR A 215 -0.34 -14.16 24.04
CA THR A 215 -0.78 -15.55 24.07
C THR A 215 -1.71 -15.83 22.89
N LEU A 216 -1.46 -16.93 22.17
CA LEU A 216 -2.41 -17.40 21.15
C LEU A 216 -3.70 -17.80 21.84
N GLN A 217 -4.83 -17.40 21.26
CA GLN A 217 -6.07 -18.13 21.49
C GLN A 217 -5.85 -19.54 20.93
N ALA A 218 -5.90 -20.56 21.79
CA ALA A 218 -5.58 -21.93 21.43
C ALA A 218 -6.53 -22.44 20.35
N SER A 219 -6.10 -22.44 19.09
CA SER A 219 -6.81 -23.17 18.05
C SER A 219 -5.85 -23.54 16.91
N SER A 220 -5.44 -24.80 16.90
CA SER A 220 -4.88 -25.48 15.72
C SER A 220 -5.92 -25.71 14.61
N SER A 221 -7.17 -25.27 14.83
CA SER A 221 -8.31 -25.41 13.94
C SER A 221 -8.88 -24.03 13.58
N PRO A 222 -9.48 -23.83 12.40
CA PRO A 222 -10.23 -22.63 12.08
C PRO A 222 -11.26 -22.27 13.16
N VAL A 223 -11.27 -21.01 13.59
CA VAL A 223 -12.18 -20.46 14.59
C VAL A 223 -13.40 -19.85 13.89
N ASN A 224 -14.59 -20.32 14.28
CA ASN A 224 -15.83 -19.67 13.90
C ASN A 224 -15.96 -18.37 14.70
N VAL A 225 -16.01 -17.25 13.97
CA VAL A 225 -16.18 -15.93 14.58
C VAL A 225 -17.66 -15.64 14.82
N ASP A 226 -17.97 -15.26 16.05
CA ASP A 226 -19.28 -14.79 16.49
C ASP A 226 -19.33 -13.27 16.39
N ASP A 227 -20.53 -12.74 16.18
CA ASP A 227 -20.77 -11.31 16.12
C ASP A 227 -20.56 -10.65 17.49
N GLY A 228 -19.94 -9.46 17.49
CA GLY A 228 -19.67 -8.65 18.69
C GLY A 228 -18.58 -9.18 19.62
N ARG A 229 -17.88 -10.27 19.28
CA ARG A 229 -16.85 -10.85 20.17
C ARG A 229 -15.46 -10.29 19.91
N ILE A 230 -14.61 -10.43 20.92
CA ILE A 230 -13.20 -10.09 20.86
C ILE A 230 -12.40 -11.39 20.73
N TYR A 231 -11.59 -11.46 19.69
CA TYR A 231 -10.66 -12.54 19.40
C TYR A 231 -9.24 -12.04 19.56
N ARG A 232 -8.29 -12.94 19.82
CA ARG A 232 -6.89 -12.56 20.02
C ARG A 232 -6.04 -12.89 18.81
N GLY A 233 -5.12 -11.98 18.50
CA GLY A 233 -3.99 -12.25 17.64
C GLY A 233 -2.71 -12.37 18.46
N LEU A 234 -1.91 -13.37 18.13
CA LEU A 234 -0.59 -13.52 18.73
C LEU A 234 0.36 -12.50 18.11
N CYS A 235 1.01 -11.74 18.97
CA CYS A 235 2.05 -10.78 18.63
C CYS A 235 3.40 -11.25 19.17
N GLN A 236 4.39 -11.34 18.29
CA GLN A 236 5.75 -11.75 18.61
C GLN A 236 6.76 -10.82 17.93
N ALA A 237 7.72 -10.30 18.68
CA ALA A 237 8.73 -9.37 18.15
C ALA A 237 9.60 -10.01 17.05
N SER A 238 9.82 -11.33 17.12
CA SER A 238 10.58 -12.11 16.13
C SER A 238 9.79 -12.45 14.86
N ALA A 239 8.45 -12.33 14.87
CA ALA A 239 7.63 -12.65 13.72
C ALA A 239 7.69 -11.56 12.63
N SER A 240 7.30 -11.91 11.41
CA SER A 240 7.15 -10.98 10.29
C SER A 240 6.01 -11.46 9.38
N PRO A 241 4.84 -10.77 9.36
CA PRO A 241 4.44 -9.64 10.20
C PRO A 241 4.39 -9.94 11.70
N LYS A 242 4.42 -8.90 12.56
CA LYS A 242 4.59 -9.04 14.01
C LYS A 242 3.41 -9.69 14.73
N CYS A 243 2.18 -9.44 14.27
CA CYS A 243 0.96 -10.00 14.84
C CYS A 243 0.19 -10.83 13.82
N ARG A 244 -0.46 -11.90 14.29
CA ARG A 244 -1.21 -12.84 13.47
C ARG A 244 -2.48 -13.31 14.18
N SER A 245 -3.61 -13.27 13.49
CA SER A 245 -4.88 -13.82 13.99
C SER A 245 -4.83 -15.35 14.06
N ALA A 246 -5.74 -15.95 14.84
CA ALA A 246 -6.12 -17.34 14.59
C ALA A 246 -6.62 -17.50 13.14
N VAL A 247 -6.61 -18.74 12.63
CA VAL A 247 -7.24 -19.05 11.34
C VAL A 247 -8.73 -18.80 11.48
N ILE A 248 -9.30 -17.87 10.70
CA ILE A 248 -10.72 -17.53 10.78
C ILE A 248 -11.47 -18.38 9.77
N SER A 249 -12.41 -19.21 10.22
CA SER A 249 -13.28 -19.95 9.30
C SER A 249 -14.33 -19.04 8.71
N VAL A 250 -14.62 -19.25 7.43
CA VAL A 250 -15.73 -18.61 6.75
C VAL A 250 -16.75 -19.69 6.43
N SER A 251 -17.96 -19.55 6.96
CA SER A 251 -19.07 -20.43 6.58
C SER A 251 -19.67 -19.94 5.26
N GLY A 252 -19.46 -20.67 4.17
CA GLY A 252 -20.10 -20.42 2.87
C GLY A 252 -19.19 -20.69 1.66
N SER A 253 -19.80 -20.90 0.50
CA SER A 253 -19.10 -21.11 -0.78
C SER A 253 -18.95 -19.79 -1.52
N TYR A 254 -17.77 -19.16 -1.41
CA TYR A 254 -17.43 -17.89 -2.07
C TYR A 254 -16.52 -18.12 -3.29
N GLY A 255 -17.06 -18.84 -4.28
CA GLY A 255 -16.39 -19.18 -5.54
C GLY A 255 -16.64 -18.20 -6.69
N ALA A 256 -16.07 -18.49 -7.86
CA ALA A 256 -16.07 -17.63 -9.05
C ALA A 256 -17.46 -17.19 -9.57
N SER A 257 -18.54 -17.88 -9.20
CA SER A 257 -19.92 -17.55 -9.59
C SER A 257 -20.65 -16.72 -8.52
N GLN A 258 -20.54 -15.39 -8.64
CA GLN A 258 -21.44 -14.38 -8.04
C GLN A 258 -21.54 -14.29 -6.49
N SER A 259 -20.73 -15.04 -5.75
CA SER A 259 -20.71 -14.98 -4.28
C SER A 259 -19.40 -14.39 -3.80
N ALA A 260 -19.46 -13.22 -3.16
CA ALA A 260 -18.30 -12.54 -2.60
C ALA A 260 -18.53 -12.20 -1.13
N MET A 261 -17.51 -12.35 -0.31
CA MET A 261 -17.53 -11.83 1.06
C MET A 261 -16.81 -10.49 1.09
N TYR A 262 -17.51 -9.43 1.45
CA TYR A 262 -16.86 -8.14 1.66
C TYR A 262 -16.32 -8.09 3.08
N VAL A 263 -15.02 -7.82 3.19
CA VAL A 263 -14.33 -7.68 4.48
C VAL A 263 -13.88 -6.24 4.61
N ARG A 264 -14.20 -5.65 5.76
CA ARG A 264 -13.75 -4.33 6.17
C ARG A 264 -12.85 -4.48 7.38
N ILE A 265 -11.66 -3.89 7.32
CA ILE A 265 -10.72 -3.84 8.44
C ILE A 265 -10.42 -2.39 8.79
N ARG A 266 -10.59 -2.04 10.06
CA ARG A 266 -10.25 -0.73 10.60
C ARG A 266 -9.30 -0.87 11.79
N PRO A 267 -8.09 -0.32 11.71
CA PRO A 267 -7.20 -0.19 12.85
C PRO A 267 -7.75 0.80 13.88
N LEU A 268 -7.61 0.46 15.15
CA LEU A 268 -7.97 1.25 16.31
C LEU A 268 -6.71 1.52 17.13
N TYR A 269 -6.67 2.69 17.77
CA TYR A 269 -5.57 3.22 18.60
C TYR A 269 -4.25 3.53 17.89
N ARG A 270 -3.81 2.70 16.94
CA ARG A 270 -2.59 2.89 16.15
C ARG A 270 -2.82 2.57 14.67
N SER A 271 -1.89 2.99 13.81
CA SER A 271 -1.87 2.55 12.43
C SER A 271 -1.41 1.10 12.31
N ALA A 272 -1.79 0.44 11.23
CA ALA A 272 -1.38 -0.93 10.96
C ALA A 272 -1.04 -1.12 9.48
N GLN A 273 0.08 -1.80 9.21
CA GLN A 273 0.28 -2.49 7.95
C GLN A 273 -0.43 -3.83 8.02
N LEU A 274 -1.26 -4.13 7.03
CA LEU A 274 -2.09 -5.34 7.00
C LEU A 274 -1.62 -6.30 5.91
N ARG A 275 -1.61 -7.59 6.23
CA ARG A 275 -1.48 -8.68 5.26
C ARG A 275 -2.61 -9.68 5.47
N ILE A 276 -3.33 -10.00 4.41
CA ILE A 276 -4.42 -10.98 4.43
C ILE A 276 -4.07 -12.10 3.48
N SER A 277 -4.17 -13.35 3.93
CA SER A 277 -3.86 -14.52 3.12
C SER A 277 -4.92 -15.60 3.30
N ALA A 278 -5.21 -16.34 2.23
CA ALA A 278 -6.02 -17.54 2.32
C ALA A 278 -5.22 -18.65 3.02
N ASN A 279 -5.83 -19.34 3.99
CA ASN A 279 -5.14 -20.42 4.70
C ASN A 279 -4.85 -21.63 3.78
N SER A 280 -5.64 -21.81 2.72
CA SER A 280 -5.45 -22.84 1.70
C SER A 280 -4.31 -22.54 0.71
N GLY A 281 -3.72 -21.34 0.75
CA GLY A 281 -2.75 -20.87 -0.23
C GLY A 281 -3.34 -20.59 -1.62
N GLN A 282 -4.67 -20.60 -1.76
CA GLN A 282 -5.36 -20.29 -3.00
C GLN A 282 -5.30 -18.79 -3.34
N ALA A 283 -5.25 -18.49 -4.63
CA ALA A 283 -5.23 -17.13 -5.12
C ALA A 283 -6.61 -16.47 -5.00
N MET A 284 -6.62 -15.28 -4.43
CA MET A 284 -7.77 -14.39 -4.33
C MET A 284 -7.83 -13.49 -5.56
N ILE A 285 -9.04 -13.27 -6.10
CA ILE A 285 -9.28 -12.48 -7.30
C ILE A 285 -10.21 -11.28 -7.05
N GLY A 286 -9.89 -10.15 -7.70
CA GLY A 286 -10.74 -8.96 -7.69
C GLY A 286 -10.74 -8.18 -6.37
N ALA A 287 -9.72 -8.37 -5.53
CA ALA A 287 -9.45 -7.59 -4.33
C ALA A 287 -8.26 -6.64 -4.52
N GLN A 288 -7.17 -7.19 -5.08
CA GLN A 288 -5.95 -6.48 -5.40
C GLN A 288 -5.36 -7.11 -6.66
N ALA A 289 -4.69 -6.31 -7.48
CA ALA A 289 -3.87 -6.78 -8.59
C ALA A 289 -2.44 -6.30 -8.40
N VAL A 290 -1.48 -7.09 -8.88
CA VAL A 290 -0.08 -6.69 -8.98
C VAL A 290 0.18 -6.23 -10.41
N ILE A 291 0.65 -5.00 -10.55
CA ILE A 291 1.12 -4.46 -11.82
C ILE A 291 2.65 -4.41 -11.77
N ASP A 292 3.28 -4.99 -12.79
CA ASP A 292 4.72 -4.99 -12.97
C ASP A 292 5.04 -4.35 -14.32
N SER A 293 5.66 -3.17 -14.28
CA SER A 293 5.91 -2.33 -15.44
C SER A 293 7.41 -2.08 -15.60
N THR A 294 7.91 -2.23 -16.83
CA THR A 294 9.30 -1.98 -17.19
C THR A 294 9.38 -0.87 -18.24
N GLY A 295 9.94 0.27 -17.84
CA GLY A 295 10.26 1.39 -18.73
C GLY A 295 11.70 1.33 -19.24
N ARG A 296 11.89 1.81 -20.46
CA ARG A 296 13.17 1.84 -21.17
C ARG A 296 13.46 3.26 -21.64
N ALA A 297 14.67 3.74 -21.41
CA ALA A 297 15.23 4.96 -21.98
C ALA A 297 16.59 4.65 -22.61
N ASN A 298 16.67 4.53 -23.94
CA ASN A 298 17.81 3.96 -24.66
C ASN A 298 18.21 2.59 -24.08
N ASP A 299 19.42 2.46 -23.54
CA ASP A 299 19.96 1.23 -22.94
C ASP A 299 19.65 1.10 -21.44
N VAL A 300 18.95 2.06 -20.83
CA VAL A 300 18.61 2.05 -19.41
C VAL A 300 17.21 1.51 -19.19
N LEU A 301 17.10 0.49 -18.34
CA LEU A 301 15.83 -0.14 -17.95
C LEU A 301 15.50 0.15 -16.49
N LYS A 302 14.21 0.36 -16.21
CA LYS A 302 13.67 0.53 -14.86
C LYS A 302 12.39 -0.28 -14.71
N ARG A 303 12.33 -1.10 -13.66
CA ARG A 303 11.20 -1.95 -13.35
C ARG A 303 10.55 -1.47 -12.05
N LEU A 304 9.23 -1.31 -12.08
CA LEU A 304 8.39 -0.89 -10.96
C LEU A 304 7.30 -1.93 -10.76
N VAL A 305 7.10 -2.35 -9.51
CA VAL A 305 6.04 -3.28 -9.12
C VAL A 305 5.15 -2.61 -8.10
N VAL A 306 3.86 -2.54 -8.39
CA VAL A 306 2.88 -1.93 -7.49
C VAL A 306 1.69 -2.84 -7.30
N ARG A 307 1.02 -2.67 -6.16
CA ARG A 307 -0.23 -3.35 -5.87
C ARG A 307 -1.36 -2.35 -5.88
N VAL A 308 -2.38 -2.59 -6.69
CA VAL A 308 -3.55 -1.71 -6.80
C VAL A 308 -4.81 -2.44 -6.35
N PRO A 309 -5.71 -1.80 -5.58
CA PRO A 309 -6.98 -2.40 -5.24
C PRO A 309 -7.81 -2.58 -6.52
N THR A 310 -8.43 -3.74 -6.68
CA THR A 310 -9.38 -4.02 -7.76
C THR A 310 -10.75 -4.22 -7.13
N CYS A 311 -11.79 -3.67 -7.77
CA CYS A 311 -13.14 -3.69 -7.23
C CYS A 311 -14.15 -4.00 -8.33
N PRO A 312 -15.23 -4.71 -8.01
CA PRO A 312 -16.40 -4.75 -8.88
C PRO A 312 -16.94 -3.33 -9.14
N SER A 313 -17.46 -3.12 -10.35
CA SER A 313 -18.00 -1.84 -10.81
C SER A 313 -18.99 -1.25 -9.80
N GLY A 314 -18.81 0.04 -9.45
CA GLY A 314 -19.70 0.76 -8.54
C GLY A 314 -19.38 0.62 -7.04
N ILE A 315 -18.34 -0.11 -6.66
CA ILE A 315 -17.88 -0.22 -5.26
C ILE A 315 -16.47 0.34 -5.13
N ALA A 316 -16.27 1.29 -4.21
CA ALA A 316 -14.95 1.78 -3.83
C ALA A 316 -14.36 0.92 -2.71
N CYS A 317 -13.34 0.13 -3.04
CA CYS A 317 -12.55 -0.69 -2.11
C CYS A 317 -11.06 -0.32 -2.18
N GLY A 318 -10.26 -1.01 -1.37
CA GLY A 318 -8.93 -0.58 -0.96
C GLY A 318 -8.99 0.33 0.26
N LYS A 319 -7.90 1.06 0.45
CA LYS A 319 -7.73 2.02 1.54
C LYS A 319 -8.62 3.24 1.30
N ARG A 320 -9.45 3.60 2.29
CA ARG A 320 -10.39 4.71 2.22
C ARG A 320 -10.57 5.39 3.58
N PRO A 321 -11.06 6.63 3.63
CA PRO A 321 -11.47 7.23 4.90
C PRO A 321 -12.48 6.32 5.61
N ALA A 322 -12.34 6.19 6.93
CA ALA A 322 -13.27 5.41 7.72
C ALA A 322 -14.67 6.00 7.57
N ASN A 323 -15.63 5.16 7.20
CA ASN A 323 -17.03 5.57 7.14
C ASN A 323 -17.53 5.72 8.58
N SER A 324 -17.48 6.95 9.10
CA SER A 324 -18.14 7.32 10.35
C SER A 324 -19.64 7.49 10.08
N ALA A 325 -20.38 6.37 10.03
CA ALA A 325 -21.76 6.42 10.50
C ALA A 325 -21.70 6.83 11.98
N LEU A 326 -22.62 7.68 12.47
CA LEU A 326 -22.63 8.18 13.86
C LEU A 326 -22.20 7.08 14.84
N GLN A 327 -20.98 7.18 15.36
CA GLN A 327 -20.43 6.27 16.35
C GLN A 327 -20.51 7.00 17.67
N LEU A 328 -21.60 6.76 18.39
CA LEU A 328 -21.81 7.35 19.70
C LEU A 328 -21.36 6.33 20.73
N ALA A 329 -20.55 6.78 21.68
CA ALA A 329 -20.28 6.00 22.89
C ALA A 329 -21.50 5.99 23.84
N GLU A 330 -22.45 6.90 23.61
CA GLU A 330 -23.62 7.17 24.45
C GLU A 330 -24.91 7.29 23.60
N THR A 331 -26.00 7.77 24.21
CA THR A 331 -27.35 7.79 23.62
C THR A 331 -27.48 8.84 22.50
N LEU A 332 -28.15 8.47 21.39
CA LEU A 332 -28.56 9.40 20.34
C LEU A 332 -29.97 9.94 20.62
N CYS A 333 -30.08 11.19 21.03
CA CYS A 333 -31.39 11.84 21.18
C CYS A 333 -31.82 12.44 19.84
N LYS A 334 -32.90 11.92 19.23
CA LYS A 334 -33.46 12.43 17.98
C LYS A 334 -34.86 12.98 18.20
N GLN A 335 -35.03 14.28 18.03
CA GLN A 335 -36.33 14.94 18.10
C GLN A 335 -37.00 14.92 16.72
N TYR A 336 -38.24 14.44 16.67
CA TYR A 336 -39.07 14.54 15.47
C TYR A 336 -40.11 15.63 15.71
N GLY A 337 -40.10 16.66 14.87
CA GLY A 337 -41.13 17.69 14.84
C GLY A 337 -41.90 17.63 13.53
N VAL A 338 -43.21 17.86 13.59
CA VAL A 338 -44.07 17.97 12.41
C VAL A 338 -44.61 19.39 12.36
N ILE A 339 -44.45 20.10 11.24
CA ILE A 339 -44.94 21.48 11.04
C ILE A 339 -45.54 21.59 9.62
N PRO A 340 -46.68 22.28 9.36
CA PRO A 340 -47.75 22.83 10.25
C PRO A 340 -49.14 22.17 9.97
N ALA A 341 -50.27 22.29 10.69
CA ALA A 341 -50.90 23.20 11.70
C ALA A 341 -52.01 22.40 12.48
N PRO A 342 -52.82 22.91 13.45
CA PRO A 342 -52.86 24.18 14.20
C PRO A 342 -52.76 23.99 15.74
N THR A 343 -52.25 22.85 16.20
CA THR A 343 -52.21 22.49 17.63
C THR A 343 -50.78 22.49 18.16
N PRO A 344 -50.58 22.81 19.45
CA PRO A 344 -49.24 22.94 20.03
C PRO A 344 -48.43 21.68 19.77
N THR A 345 -47.21 21.88 19.29
CA THR A 345 -46.23 20.84 19.00
C THR A 345 -46.11 19.88 20.17
N ILE A 346 -46.59 18.65 20.01
CA ILE A 346 -46.31 17.56 20.95
C ILE A 346 -44.86 17.18 20.69
N ASN A 347 -43.95 17.76 21.47
CA ASN A 347 -42.60 17.25 21.60
C ASN A 347 -42.72 15.89 22.31
N VAL A 348 -42.66 14.79 21.56
CA VAL A 348 -42.46 13.48 22.16
C VAL A 348 -40.97 13.38 22.46
N GLU A 349 -40.57 13.92 23.60
CA GLU A 349 -39.23 13.72 24.13
C GLU A 349 -39.09 12.28 24.65
N SER A 350 -37.89 11.73 24.51
CA SER A 350 -37.54 10.46 25.15
C SER A 350 -37.66 10.62 26.66
N SER A 351 -38.23 9.63 27.36
CA SER A 351 -38.26 9.61 28.83
C SER A 351 -36.89 9.36 29.47
N ASP A 352 -35.85 9.21 28.66
CA ASP A 352 -34.47 9.08 29.12
C ASP A 352 -33.95 10.42 29.64
N ALA A 353 -33.47 10.46 30.88
CA ALA A 353 -32.94 11.64 31.54
C ALA A 353 -31.74 12.25 30.79
N ALA A 354 -31.02 11.45 29.99
CA ALA A 354 -29.93 11.92 29.14
C ALA A 354 -30.40 12.73 27.91
N CYS A 355 -31.70 12.69 27.59
CA CYS A 355 -32.30 13.35 26.43
C CYS A 355 -33.21 14.53 26.76
N GLN A 356 -33.29 14.93 28.03
CA GLN A 356 -34.06 16.10 28.47
C GLN A 356 -33.21 17.36 28.32
N LEU A 357 -33.74 18.38 27.63
CA LEU A 357 -33.09 19.69 27.52
C LEU A 357 -33.20 20.46 28.86
N PRO A 358 -32.21 21.29 29.22
CA PRO A 358 -32.30 22.16 30.40
C PRO A 358 -33.39 23.22 30.30
#